data_AF-A0A4Q4ZZ33-F1
#
_entry.id   AF-A0A4Q4ZZ33-F1
#
_cell.length_a   1.000
_cell.length_b   1.000
_cell.length_c   1.000
_cell.angle_alpha   90.00
_cell.angle_beta   90.00
_cell.angle_gamma   90.00
#
_symmetry.space_group_name_H-M   'P 1'
#
loop_
_entity.id
_entity.type
_entity.pdbx_description
1 polymer ?
#
loop_
_entity_poly.entity_id
_entity_poly.type
_entity_poly.pdbx_seq_one_letter_code
_entity_poly.pdbx_strand_id
1 'polypeptide(L)'
;MGRWGHRLFEVDHDIGIALEVIQDFCKGTRSLGWTTTPSKKLNSGLGEQLLQKYRLDEGGRSSFAAGDNHHEVIMFGATMMLVGATIKENDIRHLRELVPVVKCNDLLTNLTEGDGCFRGHGKRQYLAPLDNYQPGLSRDFGKPSCHACGRTHVDGKDIERCGGCHNKMGAA
;
A
#
# COMPACT_ATOMS: atom_id res chain seq x y z
N MET A 1 24.46 12.64 2.89
CA MET A 1 23.59 12.50 1.71
C MET A 1 22.47 11.53 2.07
N GLY A 2 21.21 11.93 1.91
CA GLY A 2 20.08 11.04 2.20
C GLY A 2 20.17 9.80 1.30
N ARG A 3 20.19 8.61 1.90
CA ARG A 3 20.07 7.36 1.13
C ARG A 3 18.64 7.28 0.60
N TRP A 4 18.49 7.03 -0.69
CA TRP A 4 17.19 6.93 -1.34
C TRP A 4 16.79 5.46 -1.33
N GLY A 5 15.64 5.16 -0.71
CA GLY A 5 15.19 3.80 -0.43
C GLY A 5 14.05 3.38 -1.33
N HIS A 6 14.20 2.15 -1.80
CA HIS A 6 13.29 1.23 -2.47
C HIS A 6 11.76 1.35 -2.23
N ARG A 7 10.99 1.07 -3.29
CA ARG A 7 9.53 1.25 -3.49
C ARG A 7 8.70 0.23 -2.71
N LEU A 8 7.40 0.51 -2.54
CA LEU A 8 6.43 -0.45 -1.98
C LEU A 8 6.26 -1.71 -2.84
N PHE A 9 6.39 -1.59 -4.16
CA PHE A 9 6.28 -2.70 -5.12
C PHE A 9 7.67 -3.10 -5.64
N GLU A 10 8.25 -4.19 -5.15
CA GLU A 10 9.61 -4.59 -5.55
C GLU A 10 9.85 -6.08 -5.71
N VAL A 11 8.96 -6.92 -5.19
CA VAL A 11 9.06 -8.37 -5.37
C VAL A 11 8.13 -8.77 -6.51
N ASP A 12 8.51 -9.78 -7.31
CA ASP A 12 7.65 -10.32 -8.37
C ASP A 12 6.27 -10.72 -7.82
N HIS A 13 6.22 -11.11 -6.55
CA HIS A 13 4.98 -11.36 -5.82
C HIS A 13 4.08 -10.13 -5.67
N ASP A 14 4.63 -8.95 -5.38
CA ASP A 14 3.85 -7.70 -5.30
C ASP A 14 3.20 -7.37 -6.64
N ILE A 15 3.88 -7.71 -7.75
CA ILE A 15 3.34 -7.58 -9.12
C ILE A 15 2.22 -8.59 -9.33
N GLY A 16 2.38 -9.84 -8.86
CA GLY A 16 1.34 -10.87 -8.87
C GLY A 16 0.06 -10.41 -8.16
N ILE A 17 0.18 -9.92 -6.92
CA ILE A 17 -0.93 -9.37 -6.15
C ILE A 17 -1.56 -8.18 -6.88
N ALA A 18 -0.76 -7.25 -7.39
CA ALA A 18 -1.27 -6.09 -8.13
C ALA A 18 -2.06 -6.52 -9.38
N LEU A 19 -1.59 -7.54 -10.11
CA LEU A 19 -2.30 -8.11 -11.24
C LEU A 19 -3.62 -8.76 -10.83
N GLU A 20 -3.66 -9.48 -9.69
CA GLU A 20 -4.88 -10.07 -9.15
C GLU A 20 -5.90 -8.99 -8.74
N VAL A 21 -5.46 -7.95 -8.04
CA VAL A 21 -6.29 -6.78 -7.70
C VAL A 21 -6.87 -6.13 -8.96
N ILE A 22 -6.06 -5.97 -10.01
CA ILE A 22 -6.52 -5.45 -11.30
C ILE A 22 -7.54 -6.39 -11.95
N GLN A 23 -7.31 -7.71 -11.91
CA GLN A 23 -8.25 -8.69 -12.45
C GLN A 23 -9.58 -8.67 -11.71
N ASP A 24 -9.56 -8.61 -10.38
CA ASP A 24 -10.78 -8.54 -9.56
C ASP A 24 -11.54 -7.23 -9.80
N PHE A 25 -10.81 -6.13 -9.95
CA PHE A 25 -11.38 -4.86 -10.38
C PHE A 25 -12.05 -4.97 -11.76
N CYS A 26 -11.46 -5.69 -12.72
CA CYS A 26 -12.03 -5.91 -14.05
C CYS A 26 -13.21 -6.90 -14.05
N LYS A 27 -13.15 -7.98 -13.26
CA LYS A 27 -14.21 -8.99 -13.13
C LYS A 27 -15.46 -8.43 -12.46
N GLY A 28 -15.30 -7.53 -11.48
CA GLY A 28 -16.40 -6.79 -10.85
C GLY A 28 -17.16 -5.86 -11.80
N THR A 29 -16.66 -5.66 -13.02
CA THR A 29 -17.31 -4.85 -14.06
C THR A 29 -17.78 -5.66 -15.23
N ARG A 30 -19.03 -6.13 -15.15
CA ARG A 30 -19.76 -6.58 -16.35
C ARG A 30 -20.38 -5.44 -17.17
N SER A 31 -20.33 -4.17 -16.72
CA SER A 31 -21.10 -3.08 -17.37
C SER A 31 -20.48 -1.66 -17.42
N LEU A 32 -19.30 -1.41 -16.86
CA LEU A 32 -18.70 -0.05 -16.91
C LEU A 32 -17.60 0.00 -17.98
N GLY A 33 -17.85 0.79 -19.03
CA GLY A 33 -16.91 1.00 -20.13
C GLY A 33 -15.55 1.51 -19.66
N TRP A 34 -14.51 1.27 -20.48
CA TRP A 34 -13.10 1.65 -20.24
C TRP A 34 -12.85 3.15 -20.02
N THR A 35 -13.89 3.99 -20.10
CA THR A 35 -13.85 5.45 -19.97
C THR A 35 -14.00 5.97 -18.54
N THR A 36 -14.26 5.11 -17.55
CA THR A 36 -14.46 5.54 -16.16
C THR A 36 -13.14 5.63 -15.40
N THR A 37 -12.85 6.77 -14.77
CA THR A 37 -11.67 6.95 -13.91
C THR A 37 -11.66 5.89 -12.79
N PRO A 38 -10.54 5.20 -12.52
CA PRO A 38 -10.50 4.11 -11.53
C PRO A 38 -11.02 4.49 -10.14
N SER A 39 -10.76 5.71 -9.69
CA SER A 39 -11.24 6.25 -8.42
C SER A 39 -12.77 6.32 -8.34
N LYS A 40 -13.44 6.82 -9.38
CA LYS A 40 -14.92 6.90 -9.43
C LYS A 40 -15.56 5.52 -9.35
N LYS A 41 -14.93 4.51 -9.96
CA LYS A 41 -15.39 3.14 -9.96
C LYS A 41 -15.19 2.47 -8.59
N LEU A 42 -14.05 2.66 -7.93
CA LEU A 42 -13.90 2.17 -6.54
C LEU A 42 -14.88 2.86 -5.59
N ASN A 43 -15.13 4.16 -5.80
CA ASN A 43 -16.04 4.95 -4.99
C ASN A 43 -17.52 4.63 -5.21
N SER A 44 -17.88 3.85 -6.24
CA SER A 44 -19.27 3.43 -6.48
C SER A 44 -19.73 2.27 -5.57
N GLY A 45 -18.95 1.93 -4.54
CA GLY A 45 -19.20 0.80 -3.64
C GLY A 45 -18.41 -0.47 -4.00
N LEU A 46 -17.80 -0.54 -5.19
CA LEU A 46 -16.98 -1.69 -5.60
C LEU A 46 -15.73 -1.83 -4.72
N GLY A 47 -15.08 -0.71 -4.36
CA GLY A 47 -13.90 -0.71 -3.51
C GLY A 47 -14.17 -1.28 -2.12
N GLU A 48 -15.32 -0.95 -1.54
CA GLU A 48 -15.76 -1.51 -0.26
C GLU A 48 -16.03 -3.01 -0.36
N GLN A 49 -16.75 -3.45 -1.39
CA GLN A 49 -17.04 -4.87 -1.60
C GLN A 49 -15.77 -5.70 -1.77
N LEU A 50 -14.81 -5.20 -2.55
CA LEU A 50 -13.53 -5.87 -2.75
C LEU A 50 -12.71 -5.88 -1.47
N LEU A 51 -12.61 -4.76 -0.75
CA LEU A 51 -11.86 -4.71 0.51
C LEU A 51 -12.46 -5.69 1.55
N GLN A 52 -13.79 -5.78 1.63
CA GLN A 52 -14.45 -6.74 2.50
C GLN A 52 -14.18 -8.19 2.06
N LYS A 53 -14.15 -8.46 0.75
CA LYS A 53 -13.75 -9.77 0.21
C LYS A 53 -12.33 -10.14 0.66
N TYR A 54 -11.36 -9.24 0.47
CA TYR A 54 -9.98 -9.44 0.89
C TYR A 54 -9.87 -9.67 2.40
N ARG A 55 -10.64 -8.94 3.22
CA ARG A 55 -10.69 -9.17 4.68
C ARG A 55 -11.20 -10.55 5.08
N LEU A 56 -12.27 -11.01 4.44
CA LEU A 56 -12.81 -12.33 4.72
C LEU A 56 -11.83 -13.45 4.31
N ASP A 57 -10.91 -13.14 3.40
CA ASP A 57 -9.88 -14.06 2.92
C ASP A 57 -8.54 -13.92 3.66
N GLU A 58 -8.40 -12.99 4.62
CA GLU A 58 -7.21 -12.84 5.48
C GLU A 58 -6.82 -14.15 6.19
N GLY A 59 -7.79 -15.05 6.38
CA GLY A 59 -7.60 -16.38 6.96
C GLY A 59 -7.21 -17.51 5.98
N GLY A 60 -6.89 -17.20 4.71
CA GLY A 60 -6.27 -18.12 3.75
C GLY A 60 -7.24 -19.00 2.96
N ARG A 61 -8.01 -18.43 2.02
CA ARG A 61 -8.89 -19.22 1.15
C ARG A 61 -8.81 -18.92 -0.36
N SER A 62 -7.97 -18.03 -0.88
CA SER A 62 -7.80 -17.95 -2.34
C SER A 62 -6.38 -17.66 -2.88
N SER A 63 -6.13 -18.33 -4.03
CA SER A 63 -5.15 -18.12 -5.11
C SER A 63 -3.63 -18.24 -4.86
N PHE A 64 -3.04 -19.31 -5.42
CA PHE A 64 -1.61 -19.62 -5.67
C PHE A 64 -0.59 -19.59 -4.52
N ALA A 65 -0.79 -18.84 -3.44
CA ALA A 65 0.04 -18.88 -2.24
C ALA A 65 -0.84 -19.33 -1.06
N ALA A 66 -0.65 -20.56 -0.59
CA ALA A 66 -1.18 -20.98 0.70
C ALA A 66 -0.37 -20.26 1.80
N GLY A 67 -0.69 -18.99 2.03
CA GLY A 67 0.06 -18.09 2.88
C GLY A 67 -0.85 -17.10 3.57
N ASP A 68 -0.24 -16.27 4.41
CA ASP A 68 -0.92 -15.22 5.15
C ASP A 68 -1.35 -14.07 4.21
N ASN A 69 -2.66 -13.94 3.96
CA ASN A 69 -3.23 -12.97 3.01
C ASN A 69 -3.29 -11.53 3.59
N HIS A 70 -2.80 -11.30 4.81
CA HIS A 70 -2.69 -9.97 5.39
C HIS A 70 -1.93 -8.97 4.48
N HIS A 71 -0.90 -9.43 3.76
CA HIS A 71 -0.14 -8.58 2.83
C HIS A 71 -0.98 -8.16 1.62
N GLU A 72 -1.86 -9.02 1.11
CA GLU A 72 -2.74 -8.67 -0.01
C GLU A 72 -3.71 -7.54 0.33
N VAL A 73 -4.25 -7.55 1.55
CA VAL A 73 -5.15 -6.49 2.03
C VAL A 73 -4.43 -5.15 2.10
N ILE A 74 -3.16 -5.17 2.53
CA ILE A 74 -2.28 -4.00 2.52
C ILE A 74 -2.07 -3.50 1.08
N MET A 75 -1.79 -4.39 0.14
CA MET A 75 -1.57 -4.06 -1.27
C MET A 75 -2.83 -3.51 -1.95
N PHE A 76 -4.01 -4.07 -1.62
CA PHE A 76 -5.27 -3.52 -2.07
C PHE A 76 -5.49 -2.11 -1.51
N GLY A 77 -5.24 -1.91 -0.21
CA GLY A 77 -5.26 -0.60 0.43
C GLY A 77 -4.31 0.40 -0.24
N ALA A 78 -3.09 -0.02 -0.58
CA ALA A 78 -2.12 0.80 -1.31
C ALA A 78 -2.65 1.17 -2.71
N THR A 79 -3.29 0.24 -3.41
CA THR A 79 -3.90 0.51 -4.71
C THR A 79 -5.05 1.52 -4.60
N MET A 80 -5.88 1.43 -3.57
CA MET A 80 -6.93 2.42 -3.30
C MET A 80 -6.33 3.81 -3.03
N MET A 81 -5.24 3.90 -2.27
CA MET A 81 -4.53 5.16 -2.04
C MET A 81 -3.88 5.70 -3.31
N LEU A 82 -3.31 4.82 -4.14
CA LEU A 82 -2.69 5.18 -5.41
C LEU A 82 -3.67 5.88 -6.33
N VAL A 83 -4.89 5.37 -6.44
CA VAL A 83 -5.91 6.01 -7.29
C VAL A 83 -6.69 7.12 -6.58
N GLY A 84 -6.42 7.37 -5.29
CA GLY A 84 -7.14 8.39 -4.51
C GLY A 84 -8.62 8.04 -4.29
N ALA A 85 -8.92 6.75 -4.10
CA ALA A 85 -10.28 6.30 -3.78
C ALA A 85 -10.76 6.84 -2.41
N THR A 86 -12.01 6.58 -2.06
CA THR A 86 -12.52 6.84 -0.72
C THR A 86 -12.40 5.55 0.08
N ILE A 87 -11.67 5.61 1.20
CA ILE A 87 -11.50 4.49 2.12
C ILE A 87 -12.20 4.91 3.42
N LYS A 88 -13.02 4.04 4.01
CA LYS A 88 -13.73 4.38 5.27
C LYS A 88 -12.74 4.42 6.43
N GLU A 89 -13.03 5.20 7.46
CA GLU A 89 -12.14 5.29 8.62
C GLU A 89 -11.94 3.94 9.34
N ASN A 90 -13.00 3.13 9.43
CA ASN A 90 -12.90 1.76 9.95
C ASN A 90 -11.90 0.92 9.16
N ASP A 91 -11.84 1.16 7.84
CA ASP A 91 -10.97 0.42 6.95
C ASP A 91 -9.52 0.87 7.05
N ILE A 92 -9.29 2.18 7.17
CA ILE A 92 -7.98 2.76 7.45
C ILE A 92 -7.47 2.25 8.79
N ARG A 93 -8.31 2.17 9.83
CA ARG A 93 -7.94 1.62 11.13
C ARG A 93 -7.51 0.16 11.02
N HIS A 94 -8.27 -0.67 10.30
CA HIS A 94 -7.92 -2.07 10.05
C HIS A 94 -6.56 -2.20 9.35
N LEU A 95 -6.33 -1.41 8.30
CA LEU A 95 -5.03 -1.38 7.60
C LEU A 95 -3.88 -0.98 8.54
N ARG A 96 -4.10 -0.06 9.50
CA ARG A 96 -3.09 0.31 10.50
C ARG A 96 -2.78 -0.83 11.47
N GLU A 97 -3.80 -1.59 11.86
CA GLU A 97 -3.68 -2.75 12.75
C GLU A 97 -3.00 -3.94 12.08
N LEU A 98 -3.16 -4.09 10.76
CA LEU A 98 -2.52 -5.09 9.91
C LEU A 98 -1.01 -4.89 9.73
N VAL A 99 -0.56 -3.64 9.58
CA VAL A 99 0.84 -3.31 9.29
C VAL A 99 1.85 -3.86 10.33
N PRO A 100 1.59 -3.89 11.65
CA PRO A 100 2.49 -4.55 12.61
C PRO A 100 2.42 -6.08 12.57
N VAL A 101 1.33 -6.67 12.08
CA VAL A 101 1.15 -8.14 11.97
C VAL A 101 1.96 -8.68 10.80
N VAL A 102 2.00 -7.97 9.67
CA VAL A 102 2.77 -8.39 8.49
C VAL A 102 4.27 -8.31 8.78
N LYS A 103 4.97 -9.42 8.50
CA LYS A 103 6.42 -9.54 8.66
C LYS A 103 7.12 -8.41 7.90
N CYS A 104 8.05 -7.75 8.58
CA CYS A 104 8.89 -6.71 7.97
C CYS A 104 10.34 -7.15 8.05
N ASN A 105 11.04 -7.13 6.91
CA ASN A 105 12.46 -7.43 6.87
C ASN A 105 13.23 -6.23 6.29
N ASP A 106 14.01 -5.60 7.17
CA ASP A 106 14.81 -4.41 6.84
C ASP A 106 16.11 -4.77 6.09
N LEU A 107 16.49 -6.06 6.05
CA LEU A 107 17.77 -6.56 5.54
C LEU A 107 17.63 -7.39 4.24
N LEU A 108 16.45 -7.46 3.65
CA LEU A 108 16.10 -8.54 2.72
C LEU A 108 16.75 -8.35 1.32
N THR A 109 17.87 -9.03 1.12
CA THR A 109 18.42 -9.52 -0.17
C THR A 109 17.97 -10.96 -0.50
N ASN A 110 17.20 -11.63 0.37
CA ASN A 110 16.86 -13.05 0.20
C ASN A 110 15.55 -13.28 -0.56
N LEU A 111 15.66 -13.69 -1.82
CA LEU A 111 14.58 -14.09 -2.74
C LEU A 111 13.85 -15.40 -2.38
N THR A 112 14.09 -15.97 -1.19
CA THR A 112 13.72 -17.36 -0.85
C THR A 112 12.65 -17.51 0.23
N GLU A 113 12.38 -16.47 1.03
CA GLU A 113 11.20 -16.47 1.90
C GLU A 113 10.03 -15.94 1.08
N GLY A 114 9.11 -16.82 0.70
CA GLY A 114 7.91 -16.46 -0.05
C GLY A 114 7.20 -15.25 0.56
N ASP A 115 7.14 -14.18 -0.23
CA ASP A 115 5.89 -13.75 -0.84
C ASP A 115 4.79 -13.20 0.08
N GLY A 116 5.15 -12.43 1.11
CA GLY A 116 4.12 -11.72 1.91
C GLY A 116 4.67 -10.78 2.97
N CYS A 117 5.76 -10.06 2.67
CA CYS A 117 6.43 -9.23 3.67
C CYS A 117 6.69 -7.80 3.20
N PHE A 118 6.69 -6.89 4.17
CA PHE A 118 7.20 -5.55 3.94
C PHE A 118 8.72 -5.53 3.90
N ARG A 119 9.26 -4.74 2.96
CA ARG A 119 10.59 -4.14 3.15
C ARG A 119 10.49 -2.99 4.14
N GLY A 120 11.52 -2.78 4.96
CA GLY A 120 11.54 -1.68 5.92
C GLY A 120 11.20 -0.31 5.31
N HIS A 121 11.73 -0.01 4.12
CA HIS A 121 11.42 1.23 3.40
C HIS A 121 9.99 1.26 2.85
N GLY A 122 9.53 0.17 2.23
CA GLY A 122 8.16 0.04 1.73
C GLY A 122 7.12 0.22 2.84
N LYS A 123 7.33 -0.39 4.02
CA LYS A 123 6.47 -0.21 5.20
C LYS A 123 6.35 1.26 5.60
N ARG A 124 7.48 1.96 5.70
CA ARG A 124 7.50 3.39 6.03
C ARG A 124 6.79 4.21 4.96
N GLN A 125 7.01 3.90 3.68
CA GLN A 125 6.36 4.56 2.55
C GLN A 125 4.84 4.35 2.54
N TYR A 126 4.36 3.19 2.99
CA TYR A 126 2.94 2.86 3.15
C TYR A 126 2.30 3.53 4.36
N LEU A 127 2.99 3.58 5.50
CA LEU A 127 2.49 4.22 6.72
C LEU A 127 2.31 5.74 6.56
N ALA A 128 3.22 6.41 5.86
CA ALA A 128 3.17 7.86 5.65
C ALA A 128 1.81 8.38 5.10
N PRO A 129 1.28 7.85 3.99
CA PRO A 129 -0.05 8.19 3.49
C PRO A 129 -1.17 7.60 4.33
N LEU A 130 -1.00 6.41 4.95
CA LEU A 130 -2.02 5.82 5.81
C LEU A 130 -2.34 6.68 7.05
N ASP A 131 -1.33 7.37 7.60
CA ASP A 131 -1.50 8.28 8.73
C ASP A 131 -2.18 9.60 8.34
N ASN A 132 -2.03 10.05 7.09
CA ASN A 132 -2.49 11.36 6.61
C ASN A 132 -3.42 11.24 5.40
N TYR A 133 -4.13 10.11 5.27
CA TYR A 133 -4.87 9.81 4.06
C TYR A 133 -6.02 10.80 3.87
N GLN A 134 -6.10 11.38 2.67
CA GLN A 134 -7.20 12.23 2.26
C GLN A 134 -7.85 11.64 1.00
N PRO A 135 -9.15 11.34 1.01
CA PRO A 135 -9.86 10.89 -0.19
C PRO A 135 -9.65 11.86 -1.36
N GLY A 136 -9.40 11.33 -2.56
CA GLY A 136 -9.10 12.12 -3.75
C GLY A 136 -7.64 12.54 -3.91
N LEU A 137 -6.81 12.42 -2.86
CA LEU A 137 -5.36 12.64 -2.97
C LEU A 137 -4.66 11.34 -3.36
N SER A 138 -4.26 11.24 -4.63
CA SER A 138 -3.52 10.09 -5.17
C SER A 138 -2.13 9.98 -4.56
N ARG A 139 -1.73 8.76 -4.19
CA ARG A 139 -0.40 8.46 -3.64
C ARG A 139 0.46 7.65 -4.59
N ASP A 140 1.49 8.29 -5.14
CA ASP A 140 2.46 7.60 -6.01
C ASP A 140 3.51 6.85 -5.19
N PHE A 141 3.37 5.53 -5.09
CA PHE A 141 4.34 4.63 -4.46
C PHE A 141 5.53 4.28 -5.36
N GLY A 142 5.48 4.65 -6.64
CA GLY A 142 6.59 4.47 -7.59
C GLY A 142 7.66 5.55 -7.48
N LYS A 143 7.37 6.68 -6.84
CA LYS A 143 8.31 7.79 -6.63
C LYS A 143 9.18 7.60 -5.38
N PRO A 144 10.39 8.19 -5.36
CA PRO A 144 11.24 8.18 -4.18
C PRO A 144 10.55 8.78 -2.96
N SER A 145 10.78 8.17 -1.81
CA SER A 145 10.32 8.67 -0.51
C SER A 145 11.48 8.76 0.47
N CYS A 146 11.30 9.51 1.56
CA CYS A 146 12.35 9.61 2.57
C CYS A 146 12.60 8.26 3.25
N HIS A 147 13.85 7.81 3.27
CA HIS A 147 14.27 6.52 3.82
C HIS A 147 13.82 6.26 5.27
N ALA A 148 13.82 7.28 6.12
CA ALA A 148 13.48 7.14 7.54
C ALA A 148 12.01 7.47 7.87
N CYS A 149 11.35 8.34 7.10
CA CYS A 149 9.98 8.79 7.39
C CYS A 149 8.92 8.30 6.38
N GLY A 150 9.33 7.76 5.22
CA GLY A 150 8.44 7.30 4.13
C GLY A 150 7.65 8.41 3.41
N ARG A 151 7.83 9.67 3.82
CA ARG A 151 7.09 10.82 3.30
C ARG A 151 7.61 11.27 1.93
N THR A 152 6.72 11.87 1.16
CA THR A 152 7.00 12.49 -0.14
C THR A 152 6.60 13.97 -0.11
N HIS A 153 6.86 14.69 -1.20
CA HIS A 153 6.44 16.09 -1.37
C HIS A 153 4.94 16.31 -1.17
N VAL A 154 4.11 15.30 -1.49
CA VAL A 154 2.64 15.35 -1.32
C VAL A 154 2.25 15.44 0.16
N ASP A 155 3.10 14.99 1.09
CA ASP A 155 2.86 15.11 2.54
C ASP A 155 3.31 16.47 3.11
N GLY A 156 3.56 17.46 2.24
CA GLY A 156 3.89 18.83 2.62
C GLY A 156 5.36 19.07 3.00
N LYS A 157 6.31 18.22 2.56
CA LYS A 157 7.76 18.46 2.77
C LYS A 157 8.60 18.08 1.55
N ASP A 158 9.42 19.02 1.08
CA ASP A 158 10.45 18.75 0.07
C ASP A 158 11.37 17.62 0.54
N ILE A 159 11.60 16.67 -0.36
CA ILE A 159 12.26 15.39 -0.03
C ILE A 159 13.72 15.63 0.39
N GLU A 160 14.34 16.73 -0.07
CA GLU A 160 15.67 17.18 0.33
C GLU A 160 15.77 17.60 1.81
N ARG A 161 14.63 17.77 2.50
CA ARG A 161 14.54 18.28 3.87
C ARG A 161 13.40 17.61 4.67
N CYS A 162 13.28 16.26 4.72
CA CYS A 162 12.35 15.65 5.71
C CYS A 162 12.79 16.07 7.12
N GLY A 163 12.21 17.17 7.63
CA GLY A 163 12.51 17.72 8.96
C GLY A 163 12.18 16.75 10.08
N GLY A 164 11.38 15.71 9.81
CA GLY A 164 11.16 14.62 10.77
C GLY A 164 12.41 13.75 11.01
N CYS A 165 13.32 13.64 10.04
CA CYS A 165 14.57 12.88 10.18
C CYS A 165 15.73 13.78 10.59
N HIS A 166 15.79 15.02 10.08
CA HIS A 166 16.76 16.02 10.52
C HIS A 166 16.58 16.41 12.00
N ASN A 167 15.34 16.56 12.48
CA ASN A 167 15.11 16.91 13.89
C ASN A 167 15.27 15.72 14.85
N LYS A 168 15.21 14.47 14.36
CA LYS A 168 15.47 13.28 15.19
C LYS A 168 16.96 12.96 15.34
N MET A 169 17.82 13.43 14.44
CA MET A 169 19.28 13.34 14.61
C MET A 169 19.87 14.45 15.49
N GLY A 170 19.11 15.49 15.82
CA GLY A 170 19.54 16.59 16.70
C GLY A 170 19.06 16.48 18.15
N ALA A 171 18.49 15.34 18.54
CA ALA A 171 17.91 15.10 19.87
C ALA A 171 18.55 13.89 20.59
N ALA A 172 19.85 13.66 20.35
CA ALA A 172 20.67 12.70 21.09
C ALA A 172 21.95 13.39 21.56
#